data_AF-A0AA51HHF1-F1
#
_entry.id   AF-A0AA51HHF1-F1
#
_cell.length_a   1.000
_cell.length_b   1.000
_cell.length_c   1.000
_cell.angle_alpha   90.00
_cell.angle_beta   90.00
_cell.angle_gamma   90.00
#
_symmetry.space_group_name_H-M   'P 1'
#
loop_
_entity.id
_entity.type
_entity.pdbx_description
1 polymer ?
#
loop_
_entity_poly.entity_id
_entity_poly.type
_entity_poly.pdbx_seq_one_letter_code
_entity_poly.pdbx_strand_id
1 'polypeptide(L)'
;MGKNNEQYYECGQCETDNINKQGEFVLGNVTKEIEVTKDIEFSEIRADINVKKVKTLRVWGQVKDCDGKPVKNALLKLVRVVKDQCGKVEYVGVAHGVSDCLGFYQFDICVPHSCNANVYRIFVSKQALGKEGYITATECNPCLDNLECAK
;
A
#
# COMPACT_ATOMS: atom_id res chain seq x y z
N MET A 1 -7.64 48.57 11.45
CA MET A 1 -9.07 48.20 11.50
C MET A 1 -9.54 48.05 10.06
N GLY A 2 -10.02 46.93 9.55
CA GLY A 2 -10.26 45.60 10.07
C GLY A 2 -10.32 44.64 8.87
N LYS A 3 -9.95 43.38 9.09
CA LYS A 3 -9.99 42.30 8.12
C LYS A 3 -11.44 41.86 7.89
N ASN A 4 -11.86 41.71 6.63
CA ASN A 4 -12.94 40.80 6.22
C ASN A 4 -12.25 39.83 5.24
N ASN A 5 -11.93 38.56 5.54
CA ASN A 5 -12.64 37.50 6.27
C ASN A 5 -14.03 37.20 5.69
N GLU A 6 -14.06 36.82 4.42
CA GLU A 6 -15.18 36.06 3.83
C GLU A 6 -14.64 34.67 3.46
N GLN A 7 -14.77 33.74 4.41
CA GLN A 7 -15.80 32.70 4.41
C GLN A 7 -15.44 31.51 3.49
N TYR A 8 -14.58 30.65 4.04
CA TYR A 8 -14.76 29.20 3.89
C TYR A 8 -16.19 28.86 4.30
N TYR A 9 -16.94 28.13 3.47
CA TYR A 9 -17.88 27.04 3.78
C TYR A 9 -18.81 26.80 2.58
N GLU A 10 -18.39 25.93 1.65
CA GLU A 10 -19.33 25.03 0.98
C GLU A 10 -18.64 23.66 0.86
N CYS A 11 -18.72 22.88 1.94
CA CYS A 11 -18.60 21.44 1.83
C CYS A 11 -19.85 20.94 1.09
N GLY A 12 -19.81 21.00 -0.24
CA GLY A 12 -20.74 20.27 -1.08
C GLY A 12 -20.74 18.80 -0.62
N GLN A 13 -21.92 18.27 -0.32
CA GLN A 13 -22.08 16.85 -0.10
C GLN A 13 -21.52 16.17 -1.36
N CYS A 14 -20.45 15.39 -1.20
CA CYS A 14 -20.09 14.40 -2.20
C CYS A 14 -21.37 13.61 -2.51
N GLU A 15 -21.80 13.59 -3.77
CA GLU A 15 -22.95 12.81 -4.19
C GLU A 15 -22.90 11.44 -3.52
N THR A 16 -24.01 11.04 -2.89
CA THR A 16 -24.12 9.74 -2.26
C THR A 16 -23.78 8.68 -3.29
N ASP A 17 -22.60 8.04 -3.12
CA ASP A 17 -22.10 6.98 -3.97
C ASP A 17 -23.25 5.99 -4.24
N ASN A 18 -23.59 5.78 -5.50
CA ASN A 18 -24.58 4.79 -5.89
C ASN A 18 -23.97 3.41 -5.66
N ILE A 19 -24.16 2.87 -4.43
CA ILE A 19 -23.46 1.72 -3.85
C ILE A 19 -23.49 0.48 -4.78
N ASN A 20 -24.51 0.38 -5.64
CA ASN A 20 -24.79 -0.80 -6.44
C ASN A 20 -23.93 -0.99 -7.71
N LYS A 21 -22.94 -0.13 -8.00
CA LYS A 21 -22.13 -0.21 -9.25
C LYS A 21 -20.61 -0.26 -9.06
N GLN A 22 -20.11 -0.34 -7.83
CA GLN A 22 -18.68 -0.21 -7.54
C GLN A 22 -18.07 -1.53 -7.06
N GLY A 23 -16.78 -1.73 -7.33
CA GLY A 23 -16.04 -2.92 -6.93
C GLY A 23 -15.89 -3.01 -5.40
N GLU A 24 -16.22 -4.18 -4.85
CA GLU A 24 -16.05 -4.50 -3.44
C GLU A 24 -14.72 -5.25 -3.20
N PHE A 25 -14.02 -4.89 -2.12
CA PHE A 25 -12.93 -5.65 -1.56
C PHE A 25 -13.29 -6.11 -0.15
N VAL A 26 -12.87 -7.31 0.19
CA VAL A 26 -13.02 -7.87 1.53
C VAL A 26 -11.72 -7.65 2.28
N LEU A 27 -11.76 -6.83 3.32
CA LEU A 27 -10.68 -6.79 4.30
C LEU A 27 -10.72 -8.11 5.07
N GLY A 28 -9.70 -8.94 4.83
CA GLY A 28 -9.55 -10.23 5.47
C GLY A 28 -9.57 -10.09 6.99
N ASN A 29 -10.07 -11.13 7.63
CA ASN A 29 -10.04 -11.31 9.08
C ASN A 29 -9.58 -12.74 9.35
N VAL A 30 -9.12 -13.01 10.57
CA VAL A 30 -8.60 -14.32 10.94
C VAL A 30 -9.41 -14.87 12.10
N THR A 31 -9.56 -16.19 12.15
CA THR A 31 -10.10 -16.86 13.33
C THR A 31 -9.15 -16.67 14.52
N LYS A 32 -9.61 -17.00 15.73
CA LYS A 32 -8.66 -17.26 16.82
C LYS A 32 -7.79 -18.49 16.47
N GLU A 33 -6.68 -18.63 17.18
CA GLU A 33 -5.84 -19.83 17.09
C GLU A 33 -6.65 -21.09 17.45
N ILE A 34 -6.37 -22.17 16.74
CA ILE A 34 -7.02 -23.48 16.95
C ILE A 34 -5.93 -24.44 17.44
N GLU A 35 -6.04 -24.87 18.69
CA GLU A 35 -5.16 -25.90 19.27
C GLU A 35 -5.77 -27.28 19.07
N VAL A 36 -4.98 -28.22 18.55
CA VAL A 36 -5.39 -29.61 18.31
C VAL A 36 -4.51 -30.53 19.11
N THR A 37 -5.11 -31.28 20.04
CA THR A 37 -4.41 -32.24 20.90
C THR A 37 -4.93 -33.65 20.66
N LYS A 38 -4.21 -34.66 21.17
CA LYS A 38 -4.63 -36.06 21.13
C LYS A 38 -5.95 -36.33 21.89
N ASP A 39 -6.31 -35.41 22.79
CA ASP A 39 -7.48 -35.51 23.67
C ASP A 39 -8.66 -34.66 23.15
N ILE A 40 -8.64 -34.28 21.87
CA ILE A 40 -9.71 -33.49 21.24
C ILE A 40 -11.04 -34.24 21.27
N GLU A 41 -12.08 -33.60 21.82
CA GLU A 41 -13.40 -34.22 22.03
C GLU A 41 -14.39 -33.97 20.88
N PHE A 42 -14.02 -33.12 19.93
CA PHE A 42 -14.85 -32.74 18.79
C PHE A 42 -14.23 -33.23 17.47
N SER A 43 -15.08 -33.76 16.59
CA SER A 43 -14.67 -34.26 15.27
C SER A 43 -14.68 -33.19 14.18
N GLU A 44 -15.34 -32.05 14.41
CA GLU A 44 -15.50 -30.96 13.44
C GLU A 44 -15.54 -29.59 14.14
N ILE A 45 -15.01 -28.55 13.49
CA ILE A 45 -15.07 -27.15 13.97
C ILE A 45 -15.67 -26.28 12.87
N ARG A 46 -16.79 -25.61 13.17
CA ARG A 46 -17.34 -24.55 12.32
C ARG A 46 -16.75 -23.20 12.74
N ALA A 47 -16.15 -22.48 11.80
CA ALA A 47 -15.58 -21.15 12.03
C ALA A 47 -16.21 -20.11 11.09
N ASP A 48 -17.25 -19.42 11.58
CA ASP A 48 -17.84 -18.29 10.86
C ASP A 48 -16.96 -17.03 11.05
N ILE A 49 -16.50 -16.42 9.95
CA ILE A 49 -15.60 -15.24 9.99
C ILE A 49 -16.35 -14.01 9.49
N ASN A 50 -16.52 -13.02 10.37
CA ASN A 50 -17.01 -11.71 9.97
C ASN A 50 -15.89 -10.89 9.33
N VAL A 51 -16.17 -10.32 8.16
CA VAL A 51 -15.23 -9.53 7.38
C VAL A 51 -15.83 -8.17 7.04
N LYS A 52 -14.98 -7.16 6.86
CA LYS A 52 -15.42 -5.82 6.46
C LYS A 52 -15.33 -5.69 4.94
N LYS A 53 -16.44 -5.34 4.31
CA LYS A 53 -16.45 -4.92 2.90
C LYS A 53 -16.06 -3.46 2.79
N VAL A 54 -15.19 -3.15 1.84
CA VAL A 54 -14.77 -1.78 1.52
C VAL A 54 -14.77 -1.57 0.01
N LYS A 55 -15.01 -0.33 -0.41
CA LYS A 55 -14.89 0.07 -1.80
C LYS A 55 -13.42 0.09 -2.21
N THR A 56 -13.09 -0.54 -3.33
CA THR A 56 -11.72 -0.64 -3.82
C THR A 56 -11.61 -0.27 -5.29
N LEU A 57 -10.39 0.07 -5.69
CA LEU A 57 -9.92 0.01 -7.06
C LEU A 57 -8.76 -0.98 -7.13
N ARG A 58 -8.94 -2.08 -7.88
CA ARG A 58 -7.85 -3.00 -8.19
C ARG A 58 -7.03 -2.46 -9.34
N VAL A 59 -5.74 -2.21 -9.10
CA VAL A 59 -4.76 -1.87 -10.12
C VAL A 59 -3.84 -3.06 -10.32
N TRP A 60 -3.82 -3.61 -11.53
CA TRP A 60 -2.98 -4.74 -11.87
C TRP A 60 -2.36 -4.51 -13.26
N GLY A 61 -1.28 -5.22 -13.54
CA GLY A 61 -0.59 -5.10 -14.81
C GLY A 61 0.56 -6.09 -14.94
N GLN A 62 1.33 -5.96 -16.01
CA GLN A 62 2.48 -6.80 -16.30
C GLN A 62 3.71 -5.92 -16.53
N VAL A 63 4.78 -6.18 -15.80
CA VAL A 63 6.09 -5.56 -16.04
C VAL A 63 6.74 -6.26 -17.24
N LYS A 64 7.09 -5.48 -18.26
CA LYS A 64 7.79 -5.95 -19.46
C LYS A 64 9.05 -5.13 -19.71
N ASP A 65 10.07 -5.73 -20.31
CA ASP A 65 11.21 -5.00 -20.84
C ASP A 65 10.88 -4.35 -22.21
N CYS A 66 11.86 -3.67 -22.81
CA CYS A 66 11.71 -3.01 -24.10
C CYS A 66 11.46 -3.98 -25.27
N ASP A 67 11.77 -5.27 -25.11
CA ASP A 67 11.46 -6.31 -26.10
C ASP A 67 10.05 -6.90 -25.89
N GLY A 68 9.31 -6.41 -24.89
CA GLY A 68 8.00 -6.95 -24.52
C GLY A 68 8.07 -8.25 -23.71
N LYS A 69 9.26 -8.68 -23.26
CA LYS A 69 9.42 -9.89 -22.45
C LYS A 69 9.07 -9.61 -20.99
N PRO A 70 8.39 -10.52 -20.29
CA PRO A 70 8.01 -10.29 -18.90
C PRO A 70 9.22 -10.20 -17.96
N VAL A 71 9.15 -9.24 -17.03
CA VAL A 71 10.18 -9.05 -16.00
C VAL A 71 9.67 -9.60 -14.68
N LYS A 72 10.09 -10.82 -14.36
CA LYS A 72 9.82 -11.44 -13.05
C LYS A 72 10.59 -10.77 -11.93
N ASN A 73 10.12 -10.89 -10.69
CA ASN A 73 10.82 -10.44 -9.49
C ASN A 73 11.28 -8.95 -9.58
N ALA A 74 10.45 -8.08 -10.14
CA ALA A 74 10.66 -6.64 -10.11
C ALA A 74 10.00 -6.10 -8.84
N LEU A 75 10.69 -5.21 -8.13
CA LEU A 75 10.15 -4.48 -6.99
C LEU A 75 9.22 -3.38 -7.50
N LEU A 76 7.96 -3.42 -7.05
CA LEU A 76 6.97 -2.38 -7.29
C LEU A 76 6.71 -1.59 -6.01
N LYS A 77 6.61 -0.27 -6.12
CA LYS A 77 6.21 0.62 -5.03
C LYS A 77 4.98 1.43 -5.46
N LEU A 78 3.86 1.24 -4.79
CA LEU A 78 2.69 2.10 -4.90
C LEU A 78 2.91 3.31 -4.00
N VAL A 79 2.87 4.50 -4.59
CA VAL A 79 3.04 5.78 -3.87
C VAL A 79 1.84 6.69 -4.11
N ARG A 80 1.47 7.47 -3.09
CA ARG A 80 0.51 8.58 -3.20
C ARG A 80 1.28 9.86 -3.52
N VAL A 81 0.77 10.64 -4.46
CA VAL A 81 1.30 11.94 -4.85
C VAL A 81 0.64 13.01 -3.99
N VAL A 82 1.44 13.75 -3.24
CA VAL A 82 1.01 14.89 -2.42
C VAL A 82 1.70 16.13 -2.95
N LYS A 83 0.97 17.25 -3.02
CA LYS A 83 1.55 18.56 -3.32
C LYS A 83 1.55 19.38 -2.04
N ASP A 84 2.69 19.97 -1.70
CA ASP A 84 2.74 20.94 -0.60
C ASP A 84 2.12 22.29 -1.01
N GLN A 85 2.05 23.22 -0.05
CA GLN A 85 1.49 24.57 -0.27
C GLN A 85 2.29 25.40 -1.29
N CYS A 86 3.55 25.03 -1.55
CA CYS A 86 4.42 25.68 -2.52
C CYS A 86 4.39 25.00 -3.90
N GLY A 87 3.57 23.95 -4.08
CA GLY A 87 3.45 23.18 -5.31
C GLY A 87 4.53 22.12 -5.53
N LYS A 88 5.42 21.89 -4.56
CA LYS A 88 6.41 20.82 -4.60
C LYS A 88 5.69 19.47 -4.49
N VAL A 89 6.10 18.53 -5.34
CA VAL A 89 5.54 17.17 -5.35
C VAL A 89 6.33 16.28 -4.41
N GLU A 90 5.62 15.62 -3.50
CA GLU A 90 6.15 14.61 -2.59
C GLU A 90 5.45 13.27 -2.82
N TYR A 91 6.19 12.18 -2.59
CA TYR A 91 5.72 10.81 -2.78
C TYR A 91 5.65 10.09 -1.45
N VAL A 92 4.44 9.74 -1.01
CA VAL A 92 4.20 9.00 0.23
C VAL A 92 4.05 7.51 -0.11
N GLY A 93 4.88 6.65 0.49
CA GLY A 93 4.78 5.20 0.29
C GLY A 93 3.46 4.64 0.83
N VAL A 94 2.77 3.85 0.00
CA VAL A 94 1.48 3.23 0.36
C VAL A 94 1.64 1.72 0.53
N ALA A 95 2.22 1.07 -0.48
CA ALA A 95 2.46 -0.36 -0.48
C ALA A 95 3.66 -0.70 -1.36
N HIS A 96 4.21 -1.90 -1.18
CA HIS A 96 5.21 -2.46 -2.08
C HIS A 96 4.89 -3.92 -2.37
N GLY A 97 5.40 -4.42 -3.48
CA GLY A 97 5.19 -5.80 -3.92
C GLY A 97 6.26 -6.22 -4.91
N VAL A 98 6.18 -7.46 -5.34
CA VAL A 98 7.12 -8.04 -6.30
C VAL A 98 6.32 -8.68 -7.43
N SER A 99 6.77 -8.49 -8.68
CA SER A 99 6.13 -9.16 -9.82
C SER A 99 6.35 -10.67 -9.80
N ASP A 100 5.34 -11.44 -10.22
CA ASP A 100 5.40 -12.89 -10.29
C ASP A 100 6.34 -13.42 -11.40
N CYS A 101 6.39 -14.74 -11.61
CA CYS A 101 7.23 -15.37 -12.62
C CYS A 101 6.91 -14.96 -14.07
N LEU A 102 5.70 -14.44 -14.31
CA LEU A 102 5.22 -13.91 -15.58
C LEU A 102 5.18 -12.38 -15.58
N GLY A 103 5.80 -11.72 -14.60
CA GLY A 103 5.86 -10.26 -14.50
C GLY A 103 4.57 -9.59 -14.06
N PHE A 104 3.52 -10.32 -13.67
CA PHE A 104 2.27 -9.71 -13.21
C PHE A 104 2.39 -9.16 -11.79
N TYR A 105 1.65 -8.08 -11.53
CA TYR A 105 1.52 -7.46 -10.21
C TYR A 105 0.08 -7.01 -9.96
N GLN A 106 -0.28 -6.83 -8.69
CA GLN A 106 -1.58 -6.32 -8.27
C GLN A 106 -1.46 -5.47 -7.00
N PHE A 107 -2.25 -4.40 -6.94
CA PHE A 107 -2.53 -3.61 -5.75
C PHE A 107 -4.05 -3.38 -5.64
N ASP A 108 -4.58 -3.49 -4.44
CA ASP A 108 -5.96 -3.11 -4.12
C ASP A 108 -5.93 -1.77 -3.36
N ILE A 109 -6.52 -0.72 -3.93
CA ILE A 109 -6.48 0.64 -3.39
C ILE A 109 -7.85 1.00 -2.81
N CYS A 110 -7.88 1.30 -1.51
CA CYS A 110 -9.10 1.81 -0.87
C CYS A 110 -9.49 3.17 -1.44
N VAL A 111 -10.75 3.31 -1.84
CA VAL A 111 -11.27 4.61 -2.33
C VAL A 111 -11.51 5.52 -1.12
N PRO A 112 -10.95 6.74 -1.08
CA PRO A 112 -11.14 7.65 0.04
C PRO A 112 -12.61 8.08 0.16
N HIS A 113 -13.06 8.26 1.41
CA HIS A 113 -14.38 8.84 1.68
C HIS A 113 -14.45 10.36 1.46
N SER A 114 -13.30 11.04 1.33
CA SER A 114 -13.23 12.48 1.10
C SER A 114 -13.52 12.84 -0.36
N CYS A 115 -14.10 14.01 -0.60
CA CYS A 115 -14.30 14.56 -1.95
C CYS A 115 -13.00 14.88 -2.70
N ASN A 116 -11.87 14.95 -1.98
CA ASN A 116 -10.57 15.14 -2.60
C ASN A 116 -10.06 13.83 -3.19
N ALA A 117 -9.75 13.85 -4.48
CA ALA A 117 -9.15 12.72 -5.17
C ALA A 117 -7.74 12.44 -4.65
N ASN A 118 -7.45 11.18 -4.36
CA ASN A 118 -6.09 10.72 -4.13
C ASN A 118 -5.45 10.33 -5.45
N VAL A 119 -4.25 10.87 -5.71
CA VAL A 119 -3.48 10.56 -6.91
C VAL A 119 -2.39 9.56 -6.53
N TYR A 120 -2.24 8.49 -7.31
CA TYR A 120 -1.26 7.44 -7.07
C TYR A 120 -0.33 7.24 -8.27
N ARG A 121 0.85 6.68 -8.01
CA ARG A 121 1.81 6.21 -9.02
C ARG A 121 2.39 4.86 -8.60
N ILE A 122 2.82 4.07 -9.58
CA ILE A 122 3.54 2.82 -9.35
C ILE A 122 4.95 3.01 -9.90
N PHE A 123 5.95 2.86 -9.04
CA PHE A 123 7.34 2.78 -9.45
C PHE A 123 7.75 1.33 -9.56
N VAL A 124 8.51 1.01 -10.61
CA VAL A 124 9.05 -0.32 -10.82
C VAL A 124 10.57 -0.23 -10.90
N SER A 125 11.24 -1.16 -10.23
CA SER A 125 12.68 -1.29 -10.26
C SER A 125 13.05 -2.76 -10.15
N LYS A 126 14.19 -3.14 -10.71
CA LYS A 126 14.75 -4.48 -10.51
C LYS A 126 16.22 -4.30 -10.16
N GLN A 127 16.65 -4.91 -9.06
CA GLN A 127 18.07 -4.88 -8.69
C GLN A 127 18.90 -5.55 -9.78
N ALA A 128 20.09 -5.00 -10.04
CA ALA A 128 21.05 -5.61 -10.95
C ALA A 128 21.37 -7.03 -10.47
N LEU A 129 21.35 -7.99 -11.38
CA LEU A 129 21.78 -9.35 -11.09
C LEU A 129 23.32 -9.39 -11.15
N GLY A 130 23.96 -9.97 -10.13
CA GLY A 130 25.42 -10.06 -10.03
C GLY A 130 25.86 -10.69 -8.71
N LYS A 131 27.18 -10.88 -8.52
CA LYS A 131 27.72 -11.26 -7.22
C LYS A 131 27.46 -10.13 -6.22
N GLU A 132 26.83 -10.47 -5.11
CA GLU A 132 26.68 -9.54 -3.99
C GLU A 132 28.07 -9.26 -3.40
N GLY A 133 28.47 -7.98 -3.42
CA GLY A 133 29.59 -7.51 -2.63
C GLY A 133 29.12 -7.24 -1.22
N TYR A 134 29.96 -7.50 -0.22
CA TYR A 134 29.68 -7.17 1.17
C TYR A 134 30.72 -6.18 1.69
N ILE A 135 30.29 -5.29 2.58
CA ILE A 135 31.16 -4.43 3.37
C ILE A 135 31.11 -4.97 4.79
N THR A 136 32.24 -5.48 5.30
CA THR A 136 32.33 -6.06 6.66
C THR A 136 32.60 -5.04 7.75
N ALA A 137 32.90 -3.80 7.40
CA ALA A 137 33.15 -2.72 8.34
C ALA A 137 32.01 -1.70 8.30
N THR A 138 31.40 -1.43 9.45
CA THR A 138 30.50 -0.29 9.63
C THR A 138 31.30 0.89 10.16
N GLU A 139 31.13 2.08 9.59
CA GLU A 139 31.82 3.29 10.06
C GLU A 139 31.33 3.74 11.46
N CYS A 140 30.15 3.30 11.87
CA CYS A 140 29.60 3.55 13.20
C CYS A 140 29.37 2.24 13.95
N ASN A 141 29.63 2.27 15.26
CA ASN A 141 29.20 1.26 16.22
C ASN A 141 27.93 1.77 16.92
N PRO A 142 26.73 1.30 16.54
CA PRO A 142 25.47 1.79 17.10
C PRO A 142 25.30 1.50 18.61
N CYS A 143 26.19 0.69 19.20
CA CYS A 143 26.19 0.36 20.63
C CYS A 143 27.17 1.21 21.44
N LEU A 144 28.08 1.95 20.80
CA LEU A 144 29.10 2.76 21.48
C LEU A 144 29.06 4.24 21.08
N ASP A 145 28.59 4.53 19.87
CA ASP A 145 28.50 5.90 19.39
C ASP A 145 27.20 6.53 19.90
N ASN A 146 27.32 7.55 20.75
CA ASN A 146 26.21 8.45 21.10
C ASN A 146 25.87 9.31 19.86
N LEU A 147 25.23 8.69 18.88
CA LEU A 147 24.71 9.35 17.70
C LEU A 147 23.44 10.10 18.10
N GLU A 148 23.52 11.41 18.27
CA GLU A 148 22.36 12.25 18.02
C GLU A 148 22.06 12.09 16.52
N CYS A 149 21.02 11.32 16.20
CA CYS A 149 20.54 11.17 14.84
C CYS A 149 20.40 12.55 14.19
N ALA A 150 20.88 12.69 12.96
CA ALA A 150 20.70 13.91 12.18
C ALA A 150 19.22 14.32 12.19
N LYS A 151 18.94 15.54 12.67
CA LYS A 151 17.63 16.18 12.62
C LYS A 151 17.23 16.51 11.18
#